data_AF-A0A915HL53-F1
#
_entry.id   AF-A0A915HL53-F1
#
_cell.length_a   1.000
_cell.length_b   1.000
_cell.length_c   1.000
_cell.angle_alpha   90.00
_cell.angle_beta   90.00
_cell.angle_gamma   90.00
#
_symmetry.space_group_name_H-M   'P 1'
#
loop_
_entity.id
_entity.type
_entity.pdbx_description
1 polymer ?
#
loop_
_entity_poly.entity_id
_entity_poly.type
_entity_poly.pdbx_seq_one_letter_code
_entity_poly.pdbx_strand_id
1 'polypeptide(L)'
;MVDLSEYLPSILGSTMLLLTCWTLGRFNYSIFWVIIFIIFNTVKSKLWQQRQKRVIALQHAAMKEKEVILAQLKDLPAWVQFPDTERVEWMNKVIFQLWPYIGEYSKWFIKEIVEPQIKAHMPNMLKSFRFEEIDIGDIPLRVSGIKVYSENVGRDKIIMDMDVA
;
A
#
# COMPACT_ATOMS: atom_id res chain seq x y z
N MET A 1 39.78 -2.09 28.24
CA MET A 1 39.27 -1.53 29.51
C MET A 1 37.79 -1.84 29.53
N VAL A 2 37.30 -2.58 30.55
CA VAL A 2 35.91 -3.06 30.61
C VAL A 2 35.04 -1.93 31.18
N ASP A 3 33.95 -1.60 30.47
CA ASP A 3 33.07 -0.46 30.79
C ASP A 3 32.26 -0.70 32.07
N LEU A 4 32.68 -0.06 33.16
CA LEU A 4 32.01 -0.11 34.46
C LEU A 4 30.59 0.48 34.46
N SER A 5 30.21 1.26 33.44
CA SER A 5 28.92 1.96 33.38
C SER A 5 27.72 1.05 33.12
N GLU A 6 27.93 -0.11 32.49
CA GLU A 6 26.84 -1.05 32.16
C GLU A 6 26.42 -1.92 33.36
N TYR A 7 27.34 -2.15 34.31
CA TYR A 7 27.09 -2.90 35.54
C TYR A 7 26.58 -2.02 36.70
N LEU A 8 26.69 -0.70 36.58
CA LEU A 8 26.20 0.24 37.58
C LEU A 8 24.72 0.05 37.95
N PRO A 9 23.76 -0.05 36.99
CA PRO A 9 22.35 -0.23 37.33
C PRO A 9 22.03 -1.60 37.94
N SER A 10 22.75 -2.66 37.56
CA SER A 10 22.54 -4.01 38.12
C SER A 10 23.12 -4.13 39.53
N ILE A 11 24.30 -3.54 39.78
CA ILE A 11 24.89 -3.45 41.11
C ILE A 11 24.01 -2.59 42.02
N LEU A 12 23.57 -1.42 41.57
CA LEU A 12 22.64 -0.56 42.31
C LEU A 12 21.35 -1.31 42.69
N GLY A 13 20.74 -2.03 41.74
CA GLY A 13 19.56 -2.87 42.02
C GLY A 13 19.82 -3.93 43.09
N SER A 14 20.97 -4.63 43.02
CA SER A 14 21.34 -5.67 44.01
C SER A 14 21.62 -5.09 45.41
N THR A 15 22.30 -3.95 45.50
CA THR A 15 22.57 -3.28 46.78
C THR A 15 21.30 -2.73 47.44
N MET A 16 20.34 -2.27 46.64
CA MET A 16 19.06 -1.75 47.12
C MET A 16 18.15 -2.89 47.64
N LEU A 17 18.23 -4.08 47.05
CA LEU A 17 17.57 -5.29 47.56
C LEU A 17 18.18 -5.77 48.89
N LEU A 18 19.52 -5.74 49.01
CA LEU A 18 20.20 -6.11 50.24
C LEU A 18 19.91 -5.12 51.38
N LEU A 19 19.88 -3.82 51.10
CA LEU A 19 19.53 -2.78 52.07
C LEU A 19 18.07 -2.85 52.53
N THR A 20 17.13 -3.12 51.61
CA THR A 20 15.73 -3.31 51.98
C THR A 20 15.53 -4.58 52.83
N CYS A 21 16.25 -5.67 52.52
CA CYS A 21 16.24 -6.89 53.33
C CYS A 21 16.88 -6.69 54.72
N TRP A 22 17.98 -5.92 54.81
CA TRP A 22 18.65 -5.60 56.08
C TRP A 22 17.81 -4.68 56.98
N THR A 23 17.14 -3.67 56.40
CA THR A 23 16.25 -2.77 57.15
C THR A 23 14.99 -3.47 57.65
N LEU A 24 14.47 -4.46 56.90
CA LEU A 24 13.36 -5.32 57.33
C LEU A 24 13.68 -6.13 58.60
N GLY A 25 14.89 -6.71 58.67
CA GLY A 25 15.33 -7.46 59.85
C GLY A 25 15.57 -6.59 61.10
N ARG A 26 15.94 -5.32 60.91
CA ARG A 26 16.27 -4.39 62.00
C ARG A 26 15.05 -3.79 62.70
N PHE A 27 13.91 -3.70 62.02
CA PHE A 27 12.74 -2.92 62.48
C PHE A 27 11.49 -3.73 62.87
N ASN A 28 11.51 -5.07 62.85
CA ASN A 28 10.33 -5.91 63.16
C ASN A 28 9.06 -5.50 62.38
N TYR A 29 9.19 -4.95 61.17
CA TYR A 29 8.03 -4.61 60.34
C TYR A 29 7.42 -5.88 59.74
N SER A 30 6.09 -6.01 59.85
CA SER A 30 5.35 -7.17 59.35
C SER A 30 5.49 -7.34 57.83
N ILE A 31 5.67 -8.60 57.39
CA ILE A 31 5.78 -9.07 55.99
C ILE A 31 4.65 -8.53 55.09
N PHE A 32 3.52 -8.16 55.70
CA PHE A 32 2.36 -7.56 55.08
C PHE A 32 2.68 -6.39 54.12
N TRP A 33 3.62 -5.51 54.48
CA TRP A 33 3.98 -4.36 53.63
C TRP A 33 4.68 -4.75 52.32
N VAL A 34 5.49 -5.81 52.35
CA VAL A 34 6.18 -6.32 51.16
C VAL A 34 5.16 -6.95 50.20
N ILE A 35 4.19 -7.67 50.74
CA ILE A 35 3.10 -8.28 49.96
C ILE A 35 2.27 -7.18 49.27
N ILE A 36 1.90 -6.11 49.97
CA ILE A 36 1.18 -4.97 49.38
C ILE A 36 1.98 -4.33 48.23
N PHE A 37 3.29 -4.13 48.41
CA PHE A 37 4.13 -3.56 47.37
C PHE A 37 4.20 -4.45 46.11
N ILE A 38 4.31 -5.76 46.26
CA ILE A 38 4.32 -6.71 45.13
C ILE A 38 2.96 -6.72 44.42
N ILE A 39 1.85 -6.75 45.17
CA ILE A 39 0.50 -6.70 44.59
C ILE A 39 0.30 -5.38 43.82
N PHE A 40 0.70 -4.25 44.40
CA PHE A 40 0.60 -2.95 43.75
C PHE A 40 1.42 -2.91 42.45
N ASN A 41 2.66 -3.40 42.45
CA ASN A 41 3.51 -3.41 41.26
C ASN A 41 2.97 -4.32 40.14
N THR A 42 2.42 -5.50 40.49
CA THR A 42 1.85 -6.42 39.49
C THR A 42 0.54 -5.90 38.90
N VAL A 43 -0.34 -5.32 39.72
CA VAL A 43 -1.58 -4.67 39.25
C VAL A 43 -1.23 -3.49 38.34
N LYS A 44 -0.30 -2.62 38.76
CA LYS A 44 0.17 -1.51 37.95
C LYS A 44 0.73 -2.03 36.62
N SER A 45 1.63 -3.01 36.63
CA SER A 45 2.22 -3.58 35.41
C SER A 45 1.16 -4.15 34.46
N LYS A 46 0.18 -4.91 34.97
CA LYS A 46 -0.93 -5.44 34.16
C LYS A 46 -1.80 -4.34 33.56
N LEU A 47 -2.15 -3.31 34.33
CA LEU A 47 -2.93 -2.16 33.84
C LEU A 47 -2.16 -1.36 32.78
N TRP A 48 -0.85 -1.18 32.97
CA TRP A 48 0.01 -0.51 32.00
C TRP A 48 0.12 -1.31 30.70
N GLN A 49 0.28 -2.63 30.76
CA GLN A 49 0.27 -3.47 29.56
C GLN A 49 -1.08 -3.47 28.82
N GLN A 50 -2.20 -3.46 29.56
CA GLN A 50 -3.53 -3.34 28.95
C GLN A 50 -3.73 -1.99 28.25
N ARG A 51 -3.23 -0.89 28.83
CA ARG A 51 -3.27 0.44 28.21
C ARG A 51 -2.48 0.47 26.90
N GLN A 52 -1.28 -0.12 26.86
CA GLN A 52 -0.47 -0.17 25.65
C GLN A 52 -1.18 -0.90 24.49
N LYS A 53 -1.82 -2.05 24.78
CA LYS A 53 -2.58 -2.80 23.77
C LYS A 53 -3.78 -2.01 23.22
N ARG A 54 -4.47 -1.25 24.09
CA ARG A 54 -5.60 -0.40 23.67
C ARG A 54 -5.16 0.73 22.74
N VAL A 55 -4.03 1.38 23.04
CA VAL A 55 -3.50 2.46 22.19
C VAL A 55 -3.15 1.95 20.80
N ILE A 56 -2.47 0.80 20.70
CA ILE A 56 -2.12 0.18 19.41
C ILE A 56 -3.38 -0.26 18.65
N ALA A 57 -4.37 -0.85 19.35
CA ALA A 57 -5.64 -1.24 18.72
C ALA A 57 -6.43 -0.03 18.18
N LEU A 58 -6.44 1.09 18.91
CA LEU A 58 -7.06 2.34 18.46
C LEU A 58 -6.32 2.93 17.25
N GLN A 59 -4.98 2.90 17.25
CA GLN A 59 -4.17 3.33 16.11
C GLN A 59 -4.45 2.47 14.87
N HIS A 60 -4.51 1.13 15.03
CA HIS A 60 -4.83 0.22 13.94
C HIS A 60 -6.26 0.44 13.41
N ALA A 61 -7.24 0.70 14.30
CA ALA A 61 -8.60 1.04 13.89
C ALA A 61 -8.65 2.36 13.10
N ALA A 62 -7.95 3.40 13.57
CA ALA A 62 -7.88 4.69 12.89
C ALA A 62 -7.17 4.62 11.52
N MET A 63 -6.11 3.80 11.41
CA MET A 63 -5.44 3.55 10.12
C MET A 63 -6.36 2.84 9.14
N LYS A 64 -7.10 1.83 9.60
CA LYS A 64 -8.08 1.11 8.79
C LYS A 64 -9.20 2.03 8.27
N GLU A 65 -9.71 2.93 9.11
CA GLU A 65 -10.71 3.92 8.67
C GLU A 65 -10.16 4.84 7.58
N LYS A 66 -8.93 5.33 7.73
CA LYS A 66 -8.28 6.16 6.70
C LYS A 66 -8.09 5.40 5.39
N GLU A 67 -7.65 4.15 5.44
CA GLU A 67 -7.48 3.31 4.25
C GLU A 67 -8.81 3.04 3.55
N VAL A 68 -9.89 2.78 4.29
CA VAL A 68 -11.23 2.59 3.72
C VAL A 68 -11.73 3.88 3.06
N ILE A 69 -11.53 5.03 3.71
CA ILE A 69 -11.90 6.33 3.14
C ILE A 69 -11.06 6.63 1.88
N LEU A 70 -9.75 6.38 1.92
CA LEU A 70 -8.85 6.56 0.77
C LEU A 70 -9.19 5.62 -0.39
N ALA A 71 -9.58 4.38 -0.11
CA ALA A 71 -10.08 3.45 -1.12
C ALA A 71 -11.36 3.97 -1.76
N GLN A 72 -12.29 4.49 -0.96
CA GLN A 72 -13.54 5.06 -1.45
C GLN A 72 -13.35 6.38 -2.23
N LEU A 73 -12.28 7.14 -1.97
CA LEU A 73 -11.93 8.32 -2.76
C LEU A 73 -11.37 7.97 -4.15
N LYS A 74 -10.81 6.77 -4.35
CA LYS A 74 -10.41 6.32 -5.69
C LYS A 74 -11.59 6.12 -6.63
N ASP A 75 -12.78 5.84 -6.08
CA ASP A 75 -14.02 5.67 -6.83
C ASP A 75 -14.84 6.97 -6.95
N LEU A 76 -14.21 8.13 -6.73
CA LEU A 76 -14.85 9.41 -7.03
C LEU A 76 -15.15 9.49 -8.54
N PRO A 77 -16.35 9.90 -8.93
CA PRO A 77 -16.71 9.98 -10.33
C PRO A 77 -15.77 10.94 -11.09
N ALA A 78 -15.47 10.64 -12.35
CA ALA A 78 -14.46 11.33 -13.13
C ALA A 78 -14.63 12.87 -13.18
N TRP A 79 -15.85 13.39 -13.07
CA TRP A 79 -16.11 14.84 -13.01
C TRP A 79 -15.62 15.52 -11.72
N VAL A 80 -15.40 14.75 -10.64
CA VAL A 80 -14.78 15.25 -9.39
C VAL A 80 -13.27 15.15 -9.46
N GLN A 81 -12.75 14.02 -9.94
CA GLN A 81 -11.31 13.80 -10.04
C GLN A 81 -10.68 14.66 -11.13
N PHE A 82 -11.43 14.91 -12.21
CA PHE A 82 -11.02 15.64 -13.39
C PHE A 82 -12.19 16.49 -13.90
N PRO A 83 -12.46 17.66 -13.28
CA PRO A 83 -13.57 18.54 -13.68
C PRO A 83 -13.43 19.07 -15.11
N ASP A 84 -12.22 19.08 -15.66
CA ASP A 84 -11.89 19.57 -17.01
C ASP A 84 -11.97 18.48 -18.09
N THR A 85 -12.31 17.25 -17.71
CA THR A 85 -12.37 16.14 -18.67
C THR A 85 -13.65 16.24 -19.50
N GLU A 86 -13.48 16.56 -20.78
CA GLU A 86 -14.58 16.65 -21.72
C GLU A 86 -15.16 15.25 -21.98
N ARG A 87 -16.50 15.15 -22.00
CA ARG A 87 -17.19 13.92 -22.39
C ARG A 87 -17.11 13.76 -23.91
N VAL A 88 -16.42 12.71 -24.36
CA VAL A 88 -16.08 12.54 -25.78
C VAL A 88 -16.95 11.49 -26.48
N GLU A 89 -18.27 11.61 -26.33
CA GLU A 89 -19.21 10.65 -26.93
C GLU A 89 -19.11 10.57 -28.46
N TRP A 90 -18.79 11.69 -29.12
CA TRP A 90 -18.62 11.70 -30.57
C TRP A 90 -17.44 10.83 -31.01
N MET A 91 -16.34 10.83 -30.25
CA MET A 91 -15.17 10.02 -30.57
C MET A 91 -15.45 8.54 -30.33
N ASN A 92 -16.22 8.21 -29.29
CA ASN A 92 -16.69 6.84 -29.08
C ASN A 92 -17.52 6.33 -30.28
N LYS A 93 -18.34 7.19 -30.91
CA LYS A 93 -19.06 6.83 -32.15
C LYS A 93 -18.10 6.58 -33.32
N VAL A 94 -17.05 7.38 -33.44
CA VAL A 94 -16.02 7.20 -34.48
C VAL A 94 -15.26 5.88 -34.25
N ILE A 95 -14.82 5.61 -33.02
CA ILE A 95 -14.14 4.36 -32.66
C ILE A 95 -15.03 3.16 -32.95
N PHE A 96 -16.32 3.24 -32.62
CA PHE A 96 -17.29 2.18 -32.94
C PHE A 96 -17.35 1.88 -34.45
N GLN A 97 -17.37 2.93 -35.28
CA GLN A 97 -17.36 2.76 -36.74
C GLN A 97 -16.02 2.22 -37.27
N LEU A 98 -14.91 2.57 -36.62
CA LEU A 98 -13.57 2.13 -37.01
C LEU A 98 -13.21 0.72 -36.50
N TRP A 99 -13.90 0.24 -35.46
CA TRP A 99 -13.61 -1.02 -34.78
C TRP A 99 -13.38 -2.24 -35.69
N PRO A 100 -14.24 -2.53 -36.71
CA PRO A 100 -13.99 -3.66 -37.60
C PRO A 100 -12.67 -3.55 -38.36
N TYR A 101 -12.29 -2.34 -38.77
CA TYR A 101 -11.03 -2.08 -39.46
C TYR A 101 -9.83 -2.16 -38.52
N ILE A 102 -9.99 -1.68 -37.28
CA ILE A 102 -8.98 -1.83 -36.22
C ILE A 102 -8.75 -3.32 -35.93
N GLY A 103 -9.82 -4.13 -35.90
CA GLY A 103 -9.74 -5.57 -35.74
C GLY A 103 -8.91 -6.22 -36.85
N GLU A 104 -9.21 -5.92 -38.12
CA GLU A 104 -8.46 -6.45 -39.26
C GLU A 104 -6.98 -6.01 -39.24
N TYR A 105 -6.72 -4.72 -39.03
CA TYR A 105 -5.36 -4.18 -38.93
C TYR A 105 -4.58 -4.82 -37.79
N SER A 106 -5.22 -5.04 -36.65
CA SER A 106 -4.57 -5.63 -35.48
C SER A 106 -4.20 -7.10 -35.72
N LYS A 107 -5.00 -7.86 -36.48
CA LYS A 107 -4.61 -9.23 -36.91
C LYS A 107 -3.33 -9.20 -37.74
N TRP A 108 -3.24 -8.25 -38.68
CA TRP A 108 -2.03 -8.05 -39.47
C TRP A 108 -0.85 -7.62 -38.60
N PHE A 109 -1.03 -6.62 -37.73
CA PHE A 109 -0.01 -6.12 -36.82
C PHE A 109 0.56 -7.21 -35.91
N ILE A 110 -0.32 -8.02 -35.32
CA ILE A 110 0.10 -9.10 -34.43
C ILE A 110 0.90 -10.16 -35.19
N LYS A 111 0.48 -10.55 -36.40
CA LYS A 111 1.20 -11.56 -37.19
C LYS A 111 2.53 -11.07 -37.74
N GLU A 112 2.57 -9.86 -38.27
CA GLU A 112 3.76 -9.33 -38.97
C GLU A 112 4.77 -8.68 -38.02
N ILE A 113 4.33 -8.12 -36.91
CA ILE A 113 5.21 -7.35 -36.01
C ILE A 113 5.39 -8.07 -34.68
N VAL A 114 4.30 -8.46 -34.02
CA VAL A 114 4.37 -9.03 -32.66
C VAL A 114 4.89 -10.47 -32.67
N GLU A 115 4.38 -11.32 -33.56
CA GLU A 115 4.78 -12.73 -33.66
C GLU A 115 6.30 -12.92 -33.88
N PRO A 116 6.97 -12.23 -34.82
CA PRO A 116 8.42 -12.37 -34.98
C PRO A 116 9.19 -11.83 -33.77
N GLN A 117 8.70 -10.77 -33.11
CA GLN A 117 9.32 -10.28 -31.87
C GLN A 117 9.26 -11.32 -30.75
N ILE A 118 8.10 -11.96 -30.54
CA ILE A 118 7.97 -13.03 -29.55
C ILE A 118 8.88 -14.21 -29.90
N LYS A 119 8.94 -14.63 -31.17
CA LYS A 119 9.86 -15.69 -31.64
C LYS A 119 11.33 -15.38 -31.39
N ALA A 120 11.74 -14.12 -31.54
CA ALA A 120 13.12 -13.70 -31.28
C ALA A 120 13.52 -13.86 -29.80
N HIS A 121 12.56 -13.69 -28.89
CA HIS A 121 12.79 -13.81 -27.44
C HIS A 121 12.51 -15.22 -26.88
N MET A 122 11.93 -16.13 -27.67
CA MET A 122 11.62 -17.49 -27.20
C MET A 122 12.80 -18.45 -27.26
N PRO A 123 12.87 -19.43 -26.33
CA PRO A 123 13.88 -20.48 -26.34
C PRO A 123 13.73 -21.38 -27.58
N ASN A 124 14.82 -22.03 -28.00
CA ASN A 124 14.89 -22.80 -29.24
C ASN A 124 13.79 -23.86 -29.41
N MET A 125 13.29 -24.42 -28.30
CA MET A 125 12.21 -25.42 -28.30
C MET A 125 10.84 -24.87 -28.69
N LEU A 126 10.63 -23.54 -28.61
CA LEU A 126 9.34 -22.87 -28.87
C LEU A 126 9.36 -21.96 -30.11
N LYS A 127 10.40 -22.07 -30.95
CA LYS A 127 10.55 -21.22 -32.15
C LYS A 127 9.45 -21.42 -33.21
N SER A 128 8.67 -22.50 -33.13
CA SER A 128 7.53 -22.76 -34.02
C SER A 128 6.20 -22.16 -33.56
N PHE A 129 6.19 -21.40 -32.46
CA PHE A 129 5.00 -20.70 -31.96
C PHE A 129 4.36 -19.85 -33.08
N ARG A 130 3.04 -19.90 -33.23
CA ARG A 130 2.29 -19.03 -34.13
C ARG A 130 0.93 -18.74 -33.54
N PHE A 131 0.37 -17.58 -33.87
CA PHE A 131 -1.02 -17.30 -33.57
C PHE A 131 -1.92 -17.97 -34.61
N GLU A 132 -2.74 -18.91 -34.15
CA GLU A 132 -3.69 -19.64 -35.00
C GLU A 132 -4.90 -18.75 -35.34
N GLU A 133 -5.55 -18.23 -34.30
CA GLU A 133 -6.67 -17.31 -34.39
C GLU A 133 -6.41 -16.07 -33.54
N ILE A 134 -6.78 -14.91 -34.09
CA ILE A 134 -6.65 -13.62 -33.41
C ILE A 134 -8.01 -12.95 -33.53
N ASP A 135 -8.63 -12.73 -32.38
CA ASP A 135 -9.86 -11.98 -32.23
C ASP A 135 -9.73 -11.00 -31.06
N ILE A 136 -10.19 -9.77 -31.27
CA ILE A 136 -10.13 -8.66 -30.32
C ILE A 136 -11.53 -8.40 -29.73
N GLY A 137 -12.54 -9.12 -30.24
CA GLY A 137 -13.92 -9.04 -29.81
C GLY A 137 -14.71 -7.93 -30.51
N ASP A 138 -16.02 -7.98 -30.36
CA ASP A 138 -16.97 -7.08 -31.03
C ASP A 138 -17.24 -5.78 -30.26
N ILE A 139 -16.76 -5.68 -29.01
CA ILE A 139 -17.00 -4.52 -28.14
C ILE A 139 -15.82 -3.55 -28.28
N PRO A 140 -16.01 -2.34 -28.83
CA PRO A 140 -14.95 -1.36 -28.94
C PRO A 140 -14.55 -0.78 -27.59
N LEU A 141 -13.30 -0.36 -27.51
CA LEU A 141 -12.79 0.43 -26.39
C LEU A 141 -13.62 1.70 -26.20
N ARG A 142 -13.89 2.06 -24.94
CA ARG A 142 -14.64 3.27 -24.62
C ARG A 142 -13.74 4.29 -23.97
N VAL A 143 -13.76 5.50 -24.49
CA VAL A 143 -13.04 6.62 -23.90
C VAL A 143 -13.97 7.32 -22.91
N SER A 144 -13.57 7.28 -21.64
CA SER A 144 -14.26 7.96 -20.54
C SER A 144 -14.03 9.46 -20.61
N GLY A 145 -12.85 9.88 -21.05
CA GLY A 145 -12.55 11.29 -21.20
C GLY A 145 -11.15 11.59 -21.70
N ILE A 146 -10.94 12.86 -22.07
CA ILE A 146 -9.67 13.36 -22.61
C ILE A 146 -9.22 14.58 -21.82
N LYS A 147 -7.91 14.67 -21.56
CA LYS A 147 -7.26 15.85 -20.98
C LYS A 147 -6.12 16.32 -21.88
N VAL A 148 -6.16 17.57 -22.33
CA VAL A 148 -5.10 18.18 -23.13
C VAL A 148 -4.29 19.12 -22.26
N TYR A 149 -2.97 18.97 -22.26
CA TYR A 149 -2.08 19.84 -21.48
C TYR A 149 -1.64 21.05 -22.32
N SER A 150 -1.99 22.24 -21.85
CA SER A 150 -1.56 23.51 -22.44
C SER A 150 -0.38 24.14 -21.68
N GLU A 151 -0.20 23.79 -20.41
CA GLU A 151 0.84 24.34 -19.54
C GLU A 151 2.13 23.50 -19.61
N ASN A 152 3.29 24.17 -19.57
CA ASN A 152 4.61 23.53 -19.58
C ASN A 152 4.92 22.63 -20.79
N VAL A 153 4.21 22.84 -21.91
CA VAL A 153 4.45 22.14 -23.18
C VAL A 153 5.01 23.14 -24.21
N GLY A 154 6.04 22.73 -24.96
CA GLY A 154 6.54 23.49 -26.10
C GLY A 154 5.48 23.63 -27.19
N ARG A 155 5.55 24.70 -28.01
CA ARG A 155 4.59 24.95 -29.11
C ARG A 155 4.71 23.94 -30.26
N ASP A 156 5.72 23.09 -30.23
CA ASP A 156 6.04 22.07 -31.22
C ASP A 156 5.27 20.76 -31.04
N LYS A 157 4.59 20.57 -29.90
CA LYS A 157 3.87 19.32 -29.59
C LYS A 157 2.60 19.56 -28.79
N ILE A 158 1.67 18.64 -28.95
CA ILE A 158 0.42 18.57 -28.17
C ILE A 158 0.46 17.28 -27.37
N ILE A 159 0.32 17.39 -26.05
CA ILE A 159 0.24 16.24 -25.15
C ILE A 159 -1.22 16.07 -24.73
N MET A 160 -1.75 14.88 -24.97
CA MET A 160 -3.12 14.52 -24.68
C MET A 160 -3.14 13.18 -23.95
N ASP A 161 -3.76 13.16 -22.77
CA ASP A 161 -4.06 11.93 -22.04
C ASP A 161 -5.50 11.52 -22.33
N MET A 162 -5.68 10.22 -22.59
CA MET A 162 -6.97 9.62 -22.88
C MET A 162 -7.23 8.51 -21.87
N ASP A 163 -8.34 8.62 -21.15
CA ASP A 163 -8.78 7.60 -20.21
C ASP A 163 -9.66 6.58 -20.94
N VAL A 164 -9.18 5.33 -20.99
CA VAL A 164 -9.81 4.24 -21.74
C VAL A 164 -10.31 3.18 -20.76
N ALA A 165 -11.57 2.79 -20.92
CA ALA A 165 -12.22 1.69 -20.20
C ALA A 165 -12.41 0.46 -21.09
#